data_AF-A0A3M8BL33-F1
#
_entry.id   AF-A0A3M8BL33-F1
#
_cell.length_a   1.000
_cell.length_b   1.000
_cell.length_c   1.000
_cell.angle_alpha   90.00
_cell.angle_beta   90.00
_cell.angle_gamma   90.00
#
_symmetry.space_group_name_H-M   'P 1'
#
loop_
_entity.id
_entity.type
_entity.pdbx_description
1 polymer ?
#
loop_
_entity_poly.entity_id
_entity_poly.type
_entity_poly.pdbx_seq_one_letter_code
_entity_poly.pdbx_strand_id
1 'polypeptide(L)'
;MLNKREPLSDYEYAEIQQHPLIGYNILQIKILKEKEIDNIALYHHERIDGKGYPYGKRGEQIPLVAKIMSVADTYDAMTTKRPYRADLPIEYAIQQLRNGIGTHYDGEIVHAFISGR
;
A
#
# COMPACT_ATOMS: atom_id res chain seq x y z
N MET A 1 4.46 -13.88 -12.28
CA MET A 1 4.41 -13.33 -10.90
C MET A 1 2.98 -13.04 -10.44
N LEU A 2 2.21 -12.17 -11.11
CA LEU A 2 0.85 -11.76 -10.67
C LEU A 2 -0.17 -12.91 -10.48
N ASN A 3 -0.03 -14.01 -11.23
CA ASN A 3 -0.94 -15.17 -11.15
C ASN A 3 -0.28 -16.41 -10.51
N LYS A 4 0.91 -16.26 -9.92
CA LYS A 4 1.63 -17.36 -9.28
C LYS A 4 0.95 -17.72 -7.96
N ARG A 5 0.90 -19.02 -7.64
CA ARG A 5 0.30 -19.52 -6.38
C ARG A 5 1.36 -19.81 -5.31
N GLU A 6 2.57 -20.11 -5.74
CA GLU A 6 3.71 -20.32 -4.86
C GLU A 6 4.30 -18.97 -4.41
N PRO A 7 5.00 -18.94 -3.25
CA PRO A 7 5.75 -17.76 -2.84
C PRO A 7 6.68 -17.24 -3.94
N LEU A 8 6.82 -15.92 -3.99
CA LEU A 8 7.79 -15.26 -4.87
C LEU A 8 9.21 -15.55 -4.35
N SER A 9 10.14 -15.80 -5.26
CA SER A 9 11.57 -15.75 -4.94
C SER A 9 11.99 -14.33 -4.62
N ASP A 10 13.15 -14.15 -3.98
CA ASP A 10 13.69 -12.82 -3.67
C ASP A 10 13.84 -11.94 -4.92
N TYR A 11 14.25 -12.56 -6.04
CA TYR A 11 14.35 -11.88 -7.33
C TYR A 11 12.97 -11.44 -7.85
N GLU A 12 11.98 -12.34 -7.83
CA GLU A 12 10.62 -11.99 -8.24
C GLU A 12 10.01 -10.90 -7.35
N TYR A 13 10.31 -10.95 -6.05
CA TYR A 13 9.86 -9.93 -5.11
C TYR A 13 10.48 -8.56 -5.44
N ALA A 14 11.78 -8.50 -5.71
CA ALA A 14 12.48 -7.28 -6.12
C ALA A 14 11.90 -6.68 -7.41
N GLU A 15 11.52 -7.53 -8.38
CA GLU A 15 10.86 -7.12 -9.62
C GLU A 15 9.45 -6.54 -9.36
N ILE A 16 8.64 -7.18 -8.50
CA ILE A 16 7.30 -6.66 -8.15
C ILE A 16 7.40 -5.31 -7.43
N GLN A 17 8.42 -5.10 -6.60
CA GLN A 17 8.63 -3.85 -5.88
C GLN A 17 8.95 -2.67 -6.82
N GLN A 18 9.24 -2.90 -8.10
CA GLN A 18 9.42 -1.84 -9.09
C GLN A 18 8.10 -1.22 -9.57
N HIS A 19 6.94 -1.86 -9.36
CA HIS A 19 5.69 -1.39 -9.95
C HIS A 19 5.25 0.02 -9.50
N PRO A 20 5.55 0.54 -8.29
CA PRO A 20 5.23 1.93 -7.94
C PRO A 20 5.95 2.92 -8.86
N LEU A 21 7.23 2.65 -9.15
CA LEU A 21 8.05 3.48 -10.04
C LEU A 21 7.58 3.36 -11.49
N ILE A 22 7.27 2.15 -11.96
CA ILE A 22 6.75 1.92 -13.30
C ILE A 22 5.39 2.63 -13.46
N GLY A 23 4.49 2.50 -12.49
CA GLY A 23 3.18 3.15 -12.48
C GLY A 23 3.30 4.68 -12.52
N TYR A 24 4.17 5.25 -11.69
CA TYR A 24 4.50 6.67 -11.72
C TYR A 24 4.98 7.11 -13.11
N ASN A 25 5.95 6.40 -13.71
CA ASN A 25 6.48 6.72 -15.03
C ASN A 25 5.41 6.67 -16.14
N ILE A 26 4.49 5.70 -16.08
CA ILE A 26 3.36 5.61 -17.02
C ILE A 26 2.44 6.83 -16.87
N LEU A 27 2.15 7.26 -15.63
CA LEU A 27 1.31 8.43 -15.39
C LEU A 27 1.96 9.71 -15.92
N GLN A 28 3.29 9.85 -15.81
CA GLN A 28 4.01 11.01 -16.36
C GLN A 28 3.90 11.14 -17.89
N ILE A 29 3.54 10.07 -18.62
CA ILE A 29 3.33 10.11 -20.08
C ILE A 29 1.98 10.78 -20.41
N LYS A 30 1.00 10.76 -19.50
CA LYS A 30 -0.31 11.38 -19.71
C LYS A 30 -0.26 12.88 -19.39
N ILE A 31 -1.04 13.68 -20.12
CA ILE A 31 -1.11 15.15 -19.98
C ILE A 31 -1.75 15.59 -18.64
N LEU A 32 -2.40 14.67 -17.92
CA LEU A 32 -3.02 14.94 -16.63
C LEU A 32 -1.96 14.93 -15.53
N LYS A 33 -1.43 16.11 -15.20
CA LYS A 33 -0.48 16.31 -14.10
C LYS A 33 -1.22 16.41 -12.77
N GLU A 34 -1.63 15.28 -12.24
CA GLU A 34 -2.25 15.19 -10.92
C GLU A 34 -1.23 14.66 -9.90
N LYS A 35 -0.55 15.61 -9.23
CA LYS A 35 0.51 15.31 -8.26
C LYS A 35 0.08 14.34 -7.16
N GLU A 36 -1.20 14.35 -6.77
CA GLU A 36 -1.72 13.43 -5.77
C GLU A 36 -1.79 11.99 -6.29
N ILE A 37 -2.25 11.79 -7.53
CA ILE A 37 -2.26 10.46 -8.18
C ILE A 37 -0.83 9.95 -8.35
N ASP A 38 0.08 10.82 -8.77
CA ASP A 38 1.50 10.50 -8.90
C ASP A 38 2.11 10.03 -7.56
N ASN A 39 1.82 10.76 -6.48
CA ASN A 39 2.28 10.41 -5.14
C ASN A 39 1.67 9.09 -4.64
N ILE A 40 0.40 8.83 -4.94
CA ILE A 40 -0.25 7.55 -4.61
C ILE A 40 0.48 6.42 -5.33
N ALA A 41 0.62 6.51 -6.65
CA ALA A 41 1.26 5.47 -7.45
C ALA A 41 2.68 5.18 -6.96
N LEU A 42 3.45 6.22 -6.66
CA LEU A 42 4.86 6.08 -6.29
C LEU A 42 5.08 5.64 -4.83
N TYR A 43 4.22 6.02 -3.89
CA TYR A 43 4.50 5.92 -2.45
C TYR A 43 3.50 5.10 -1.63
N HIS A 44 2.45 4.51 -2.20
CA HIS A 44 1.44 3.75 -1.43
C HIS A 44 1.99 2.50 -0.71
N HIS A 45 3.21 2.04 -1.05
CA HIS A 45 3.92 0.97 -0.37
C HIS A 45 5.05 1.45 0.57
N GLU A 46 5.20 2.76 0.75
CA GLU A 46 6.04 3.29 1.81
C GLU A 46 5.41 3.00 3.17
N ARG A 47 6.26 2.74 4.17
CA ARG A 47 5.85 2.42 5.54
C ARG A 47 6.38 3.49 6.47
N ILE A 48 5.60 3.89 7.47
CA ILE A 48 6.02 5.00 8.35
C ILE A 48 7.34 4.71 9.10
N ASP A 49 7.69 3.43 9.32
CA ASP A 49 8.95 3.01 9.92
C ASP A 49 10.18 3.16 8.99
N GLY A 50 9.98 3.36 7.69
CA GLY A 50 11.03 3.42 6.67
C GLY A 50 11.41 2.09 6.04
N LYS A 51 10.70 1.00 6.36
CA LYS A 51 10.95 -0.33 5.78
C LYS A 51 10.14 -0.58 4.51
N GLY A 52 9.44 0.44 4.02
CA GLY A 52 8.70 0.39 2.77
C GLY A 52 9.60 0.61 1.55
N TYR A 53 8.96 0.70 0.39
CA TYR A 53 9.62 0.87 -0.90
C TYR A 53 8.80 1.86 -1.76
N PRO A 54 9.39 2.50 -2.78
CA PRO A 54 10.74 2.27 -3.32
C PRO A 54 11.88 3.06 -2.66
N TYR A 55 11.60 4.06 -1.82
CA TYR A 55 12.63 4.96 -1.28
C TYR A 55 12.85 4.86 0.23
N GLY A 56 12.03 4.09 0.95
CA GLY A 56 12.17 3.94 2.40
C GLY A 56 11.85 5.22 3.16
N LYS A 57 10.86 5.98 2.68
CA LYS A 57 10.42 7.23 3.31
C LYS A 57 9.85 6.96 4.70
N ARG A 58 10.06 7.90 5.63
CA ARG A 58 9.68 7.75 7.05
C ARG A 58 8.68 8.80 7.46
N GLY A 59 7.65 8.39 8.22
CA GLY A 59 6.63 9.28 8.80
C GLY A 59 6.15 10.35 7.82
N GLU A 60 6.41 11.61 8.15
CA GLU A 60 5.97 12.81 7.40
C GLU A 60 6.61 12.99 6.01
N GLN A 61 7.64 12.20 5.67
CA GLN A 61 8.18 12.20 4.32
C GLN A 61 7.25 11.52 3.31
N ILE A 62 6.30 10.72 3.79
CA ILE A 62 5.30 10.02 2.99
C ILE A 62 4.10 10.96 2.78
N PRO A 63 3.71 11.29 1.54
CA PRO A 63 2.56 12.13 1.29
C PRO A 63 1.28 11.56 1.92
N LEU A 64 0.44 12.44 2.49
CA LEU A 64 -0.80 12.05 3.17
C LEU A 64 -1.67 11.13 2.31
N VAL A 65 -1.88 11.46 1.03
CA VAL A 65 -2.68 10.66 0.10
C VAL A 65 -2.14 9.24 -0.09
N ALA A 66 -0.82 9.04 -0.02
CA ALA A 66 -0.21 7.72 -0.10
C ALA A 66 -0.38 6.94 1.22
N LYS A 67 -0.27 7.63 2.37
CA LYS A 67 -0.56 7.02 3.68
C LYS A 67 -2.03 6.55 3.76
N ILE A 68 -2.98 7.35 3.24
CA ILE A 68 -4.40 6.98 3.13
C ILE A 68 -4.58 5.77 2.21
N MET A 69 -3.99 5.81 1.01
CA MET A 69 -4.09 4.71 0.05
C MET A 69 -3.54 3.39 0.62
N SER A 70 -2.42 3.44 1.34
CA SER A 70 -1.81 2.24 1.93
C SER A 70 -2.76 1.49 2.88
N VAL A 71 -3.52 2.23 3.69
CA VAL A 71 -4.54 1.67 4.59
C VAL A 71 -5.71 1.09 3.78
N ALA A 72 -6.21 1.84 2.80
CA ALA A 72 -7.33 1.40 1.95
C ALA A 72 -6.98 0.15 1.12
N ASP A 73 -5.81 0.13 0.48
CA ASP A 73 -5.30 -1.00 -0.31
C ASP A 73 -5.11 -2.25 0.56
N THR A 74 -4.51 -2.10 1.73
CA THR A 74 -4.31 -3.24 2.64
C THR A 74 -5.66 -3.81 3.09
N TYR A 75 -6.61 -2.94 3.44
CA TYR A 75 -7.95 -3.36 3.84
C TYR A 75 -8.66 -4.13 2.71
N ASP A 76 -8.72 -3.55 1.50
CA ASP A 76 -9.34 -4.21 0.34
C ASP A 76 -8.64 -5.53 0.00
N ALA A 77 -7.31 -5.56 0.06
CA ALA A 77 -6.52 -6.77 -0.16
C ALA A 77 -6.85 -7.89 0.83
N MET A 78 -7.30 -7.56 2.04
CA MET A 78 -7.74 -8.53 3.04
C MET A 78 -9.18 -8.97 2.84
N THR A 79 -10.10 -8.03 2.57
CA THR A 79 -11.55 -8.29 2.57
C THR A 79 -12.14 -8.66 1.22
N THR A 80 -11.35 -8.62 0.15
CA THR A 80 -11.79 -8.99 -1.20
C THR A 80 -11.20 -10.35 -1.61
N LYS A 81 -12.00 -11.16 -2.32
CA LYS A 81 -11.58 -12.47 -2.84
C LYS A 81 -10.44 -12.30 -3.85
N ARG A 82 -9.35 -13.06 -3.67
CA ARG A 82 -8.21 -13.07 -4.59
C ARG A 82 -8.01 -14.45 -5.22
N PRO A 83 -7.33 -14.58 -6.38
CA PRO A 83 -7.16 -15.87 -7.07
C PRO A 83 -6.52 -16.99 -6.21
N TYR A 84 -5.75 -16.61 -5.19
CA TYR A 84 -5.00 -17.49 -4.31
C TYR A 84 -5.55 -17.56 -2.87
N ARG A 85 -6.57 -16.78 -2.51
CA ARG A 85 -7.12 -16.75 -1.14
C ARG A 85 -8.58 -16.26 -1.12
N ALA A 86 -9.39 -16.84 -0.23
CA ALA A 86 -10.66 -16.26 0.14
C ALA A 86 -10.48 -14.88 0.82
N ASP A 87 -11.57 -14.12 0.86
CA ASP A 87 -11.70 -12.95 1.71
C ASP A 87 -11.51 -13.33 3.19
N LEU A 88 -10.92 -12.40 3.94
CA LEU A 88 -10.74 -12.52 5.38
C LEU A 88 -11.87 -11.78 6.12
N PRO A 89 -12.24 -12.20 7.33
CA PRO A 89 -13.21 -11.48 8.15
C PRO A 89 -12.82 -10.01 8.34
N ILE A 90 -13.82 -9.14 8.35
CA ILE A 90 -13.64 -7.70 8.55
C ILE A 90 -12.90 -7.40 9.85
N GLU A 91 -13.25 -8.11 10.93
CA GLU A 91 -12.67 -7.96 12.25
C GLU A 91 -11.17 -8.30 12.22
N TYR A 92 -10.80 -9.31 11.43
CA TYR A 92 -9.41 -9.66 11.22
C TYR A 92 -8.67 -8.54 10.47
N ALA A 93 -9.25 -8.00 9.40
CA ALA A 93 -8.66 -6.90 8.64
C ALA A 93 -8.42 -5.66 9.53
N ILE A 94 -9.40 -5.29 10.35
CA ILE A 94 -9.29 -4.17 11.31
C ILE A 94 -8.18 -4.45 12.34
N GLN A 95 -8.10 -5.67 12.86
CA GLN A 95 -7.06 -6.04 13.82
C GLN A 95 -5.65 -5.94 13.20
N GLN A 96 -5.48 -6.33 11.93
CA GLN A 96 -4.20 -6.19 11.24
C GLN A 96 -3.80 -4.72 11.06
N LEU A 97 -4.74 -3.85 10.69
CA LEU A 97 -4.48 -2.41 10.61
C LEU A 97 -4.06 -1.84 11.97
N ARG A 98 -4.76 -2.20 13.06
CA ARG A 98 -4.40 -1.79 14.42
C ARG A 98 -3.00 -2.25 14.81
N ASN A 99 -2.65 -3.50 14.50
CA ASN A 99 -1.33 -4.05 14.80
C ASN A 99 -0.20 -3.35 14.01
N GLY A 100 -0.52 -2.77 12.85
CA GLY A 100 0.44 -2.06 12.00
C GLY A 100 0.67 -0.60 12.39
N ILE A 101 -0.08 -0.05 13.35
CA ILE A 101 0.11 1.34 13.81
C ILE A 101 1.53 1.54 14.36
N GLY A 102 2.16 2.65 13.99
CA GLY A 102 3.52 2.98 14.44
C GLY A 102 4.63 2.27 13.66
N THR A 103 4.28 1.32 12.78
CA THR A 103 5.25 0.62 11.93
C THR A 103 4.91 0.73 10.44
N HIS A 104 3.81 0.12 10.03
CA HIS A 104 3.33 0.19 8.65
C HIS A 104 2.52 1.47 8.44
N TYR A 105 1.63 1.81 9.37
CA TYR A 105 0.61 2.82 9.20
C TYR A 105 0.69 3.94 10.22
N ASP A 106 0.32 5.14 9.76
CA ASP A 106 0.02 6.27 10.62
C ASP A 106 -1.23 6.00 11.45
N GLY A 107 -1.14 6.26 12.76
CA GLY A 107 -2.22 6.00 13.70
C GLY A 107 -3.47 6.84 13.42
N GLU A 108 -3.32 8.11 13.06
CA GLU A 108 -4.46 9.01 12.81
C GLU A 108 -5.31 8.51 11.64
N ILE A 109 -4.65 8.01 10.59
CA ILE A 109 -5.31 7.49 9.39
C ILE A 109 -6.02 6.18 9.69
N VAL A 110 -5.38 5.27 10.42
CA VAL A 110 -6.02 4.02 10.84
C VAL A 110 -7.24 4.30 11.74
N HIS A 111 -7.12 5.25 12.67
CA HIS A 111 -8.23 5.65 13.53
C HIS A 111 -9.38 6.23 12.71
N ALA A 112 -9.10 7.17 11.80
CA ALA A 112 -10.11 7.77 10.92
C ALA A 112 -10.83 6.71 10.06
N PHE A 113 -10.07 5.77 9.48
CA PHE A 113 -10.63 4.68 8.67
C PHE A 113 -11.57 3.77 9.48
N ILE A 114 -11.22 3.46 10.73
CA ILE A 114 -12.03 2.59 11.59
C ILE A 114 -13.27 3.32 12.13
N SER A 115 -13.15 4.62 12.46
CA SER A 115 -14.24 5.41 13.05
C SER A 115 -15.27 5.88 12.03
N GLY A 116 -14.89 6.05 10.77
CA GLY A 116 -15.79 6.45 9.69
C GLY A 116 -16.64 5.31 9.11
N ARG A 117 -16.60 4.14 9.76
CA ARG A 117 -17.24 2.91 9.32
C ARG A 117 -18.61 2.70 9.95
#